data_AF-A0A9D9F080-F1
#
_entry.id   AF-A0A9D9F080-F1
#
_cell.length_a   1.000
_cell.length_b   1.000
_cell.length_c   1.000
_cell.angle_alpha   90.00
_cell.angle_beta   90.00
_cell.angle_gamma   90.00
#
_symmetry.space_group_name_H-M   'P 1'
#
loop_
_entity.id
_entity.type
_entity.pdbx_description
1 polymer ?
#
loop_
_entity_poly.entity_id
_entity_poly.type
_entity_poly.pdbx_seq_one_letter_code
_entity_poly.pdbx_strand_id
1 'polypeptide(L)' 'EMSPDDLGVDIAPRFETLKVEEPPKREAGVMVETVAELVDKLKNEAKVI' A
#
# COMPACT_ATOMS: atom_id res chain seq x y z
N GLU A 1 9.33 -22.56 30.35
CA GLU A 1 9.22 -21.34 29.51
C GLU A 1 10.37 -20.43 29.87
N MET A 2 11.08 -19.87 28.88
CA MET A 2 12.09 -18.85 29.14
C MET A 2 11.42 -17.50 28.96
N SER A 3 11.49 -16.66 29.98
CA SER A 3 11.03 -15.30 29.93
C SER A 3 12.11 -14.40 29.31
N PRO A 4 11.74 -13.28 28.67
CA PRO A 4 12.68 -12.29 28.15
C PRO A 4 13.60 -11.71 29.24
N ASP A 5 13.11 -11.69 30.48
CA ASP A 5 13.86 -11.26 31.67
C ASP A 5 15.02 -12.20 31.96
N ASP A 6 14.86 -13.51 31.70
CA ASP A 6 15.92 -14.51 31.83
C ASP A 6 17.05 -14.31 30.82
N LEU A 7 16.82 -13.53 29.76
CA LEU A 7 17.77 -13.20 28.69
C LEU A 7 18.28 -11.75 28.78
N GLY A 8 17.81 -10.95 29.75
CA GLY A 8 18.21 -9.56 29.93
C GLY A 8 17.78 -8.63 28.79
N VAL A 9 16.67 -8.95 28.10
CA VAL A 9 16.17 -8.19 26.95
C VAL A 9 15.07 -7.23 27.38
N ASP A 10 15.25 -5.94 27.12
CA ASP A 10 14.24 -4.89 27.36
C ASP A 10 13.15 -4.89 26.27
N ILE A 11 11.89 -5.05 26.69
CA ILE A 11 10.72 -5.10 25.80
C ILE A 11 9.90 -3.80 25.83
N ALA A 12 10.41 -2.73 26.46
CA ALA A 12 9.73 -1.45 26.46
C ALA A 12 9.47 -0.97 25.01
N PRO A 13 8.21 -0.71 24.62
CA PRO A 13 7.88 -0.21 23.30
C PRO A 13 8.50 1.17 23.13
N ARG A 14 9.43 1.31 22.18
CA ARG A 14 10.07 2.61 21.88
C ARG A 14 9.27 3.48 20.92
N PHE A 15 8.21 2.91 20.34
CA PHE A 15 7.37 3.55 19.35
C PHE A 15 5.91 3.26 19.66
N GLU A 16 5.08 4.28 19.47
CA GLU A 16 3.63 4.19 19.63
C GLU A 16 2.98 4.05 18.25
N THR A 17 2.11 3.06 18.10
CA THR A 17 1.31 2.88 16.90
C THR A 17 0.19 3.91 16.89
N LEU A 18 0.39 5.02 16.16
CA LEU A 18 -0.54 6.15 16.15
C LEU A 18 -1.88 5.84 15.47
N LYS A 19 -1.85 5.10 14.36
CA LYS A 19 -3.04 4.76 13.59
C LYS A 19 -2.79 3.54 12.72
N VAL A 20 -3.78 2.67 12.62
CA VAL A 20 -3.79 1.55 11.68
C VAL A 20 -5.01 1.74 10.79
N GLU A 21 -4.76 1.90 9.49
CA GLU A 21 -5.81 1.98 8.48
C GLU A 21 -5.47 1.04 7.33
N GLU A 22 -6.51 0.50 6.71
CA GLU A 22 -6.35 -0.31 5.51
C GLU A 22 -5.87 0.58 4.35
N PRO A 23 -4.97 0.08 3.48
CA PRO A 23 -4.53 0.83 2.33
C PRO A 23 -5.73 1.13 1.41
N PRO A 24 -5.67 2.23 0.64
CA PRO A 24 -6.72 2.55 -0.31
C PRO A 24 -6.90 1.38 -1.29
N LYS A 25 -8.14 0.95 -1.48
CA LYS A 25 -8.47 -0.12 -2.43
C LYS A 25 -8.13 0.35 -3.83
N ARG A 26 -7.50 -0.53 -4.62
CA ARG A 26 -7.25 -0.23 -6.04
C ARG A 26 -8.58 -0.06 -6.77
N GLU A 27 -8.70 1.02 -7.51
CA GLU A 27 -9.87 1.24 -8.35
C GLU A 27 -9.98 0.17 -9.45
N ALA A 28 -11.21 -0.09 -9.88
CA ALA A 28 -11.47 -1.00 -10.97
C ALA A 28 -10.90 -0.43 -12.28
N GLY A 29 -10.37 -1.31 -13.14
CA GLY A 29 -9.91 -0.91 -14.47
C GLY A 29 -11.06 -0.57 -15.40
N VAL A 30 -10.77 0.15 -16.47
CA VAL A 30 -11.74 0.52 -17.51
C VAL A 30 -11.52 -0.34 -18.75
N MET A 31 -12.59 -0.93 -19.28
CA MET A 31 -12.56 -1.56 -20.61
C MET A 31 -12.72 -0.49 -21.69
N VAL A 32 -11.83 -0.51 -22.68
CA VAL A 32 -11.86 0.39 -23.84
C VAL A 32 -12.25 -0.40 -25.08
N GLU A 33 -12.98 0.23 -26.00
CA GLU A 33 -13.50 -0.43 -27.19
C GLU A 33 -12.47 -0.43 -28.33
N THR A 34 -11.56 0.56 -28.35
CA THR A 34 -10.62 0.76 -29.45
C THR A 34 -9.19 1.06 -29.00
N VAL A 35 -8.23 0.84 -29.90
CA VAL A 35 -6.80 1.13 -29.66
C VAL A 35 -6.53 2.63 -29.55
N ALA A 36 -7.26 3.46 -30.29
CA ALA A 36 -7.12 4.91 -30.23
C ALA A 36 -7.48 5.45 -28.84
N GLU A 37 -8.57 4.96 -28.25
CA GLU A 37 -8.98 5.30 -26.88
C GLU A 37 -7.97 4.84 -25.83
N LEU A 38 -7.36 3.66 -26.03
CA LEU A 38 -6.30 3.19 -25.13
C LEU A 38 -5.12 4.17 -25.10
N VAL A 39 -4.65 4.59 -26.28
CA VAL A 39 -3.50 5.50 -26.40
C VAL A 39 -3.84 6.87 -25.81
N ASP A 40 -5.06 7.37 -26.03
CA ASP A 40 -5.50 8.65 -25.49
C ASP A 40 -5.57 8.63 -23.95
N LYS A 41 -6.21 7.61 -23.36
CA LYS A 41 -6.29 7.46 -21.90
C LYS A 41 -4.93 7.28 -21.24
N LEU A 42 -4.02 6.54 -21.87
CA LEU A 42 -2.66 6.34 -21.34
C LEU A 42 -1.83 7.63 -21.31
N LYS A 43 -2.02 8.52 -22.30
CA LYS A 43 -1.35 9.83 -22.37
C LYS A 43 -1.97 10.86 -21.43
N ASN A 44 -3.30 10.98 -21.44
CA ASN A 44 -3.98 12.09 -20.77
C ASN A 44 -4.29 11.79 -19.29
N GLU A 45 -4.78 10.59 -18.98
CA GLU A 45 -5.25 10.23 -17.64
C GLU A 45 -4.14 9.56 -16.83
N ALA A 46 -3.53 8.51 -17.39
CA ALA A 46 -2.53 7.72 -16.68
C ALA A 46 -1.14 8.36 -16.71
N LYS A 47 -0.86 9.24 -17.69
CA LYS A 47 0.43 9.94 -17.90
C LYS A 47 1.64 9.00 -17.88
N VAL A 48 1.48 7.82 -18.46
CA VAL A 48 2.53 6.78 -18.50
C VAL A 48 3.37 6.88 -19.79
N ILE A 49 2.85 7.55 -20.82
CA ILE A 49 3.41 7.67 -22.16
C ILE A 49 3.39 9.13 -22.61
#